data_AF-Q71MG5-F1
#
_entry.id   AF-Q71MG5-F1
#
_cell.length_a   1.000
_cell.length_b   1.000
_cell.length_c   1.000
_cell.angle_alpha   90.00
_cell.angle_beta   90.00
_cell.angle_gamma   90.00
#
_symmetry.space_group_name_H-M   'P 1'
#
loop_
_entity.id
_entity.type
_entity.pdbx_description
1 polymer ?
#
loop_
_entity_poly.entity_id
_entity_poly.type
_entity_poly.pdbx_seq_one_letter_code
_entity_poly.pdbx_strand_id
1 'polypeptide(L)'
;MFTSPSEGKPGNMDRHHYEMFTKFGDDGFLIHLDNARGFGRHSHDEISILSPLSQCCMIKKKTLLHLQLLAQADYRLSDVMRESLLEDQLSPVLTEPHLLALDRRLQTILRTVEGCIVAHGQQSVIVDGPVEQLAPDSGQANLTS
;
A
#
# COMPACT_ATOMS: atom_id res chain seq x y z
N MET A 1 21.42 -11.12 29.65
CA MET A 1 20.14 -11.61 29.10
C MET A 1 20.20 -11.35 27.60
N PHE A 2 20.60 -12.36 26.83
CA PHE A 2 20.80 -12.24 25.38
C PHE A 2 19.43 -12.20 24.70
N THR A 3 19.12 -11.12 23.99
CA THR A 3 17.96 -11.04 23.09
C THR A 3 18.18 -12.01 21.93
N SER A 4 17.18 -12.86 21.66
CA SER A 4 17.25 -13.87 20.59
C SER A 4 17.28 -13.23 19.19
N PRO A 5 17.89 -13.85 18.18
CA PRO A 5 18.11 -13.25 16.85
C PRO A 5 16.93 -13.43 15.87
N SER A 6 15.70 -13.67 16.33
CA SER A 6 14.58 -14.09 15.48
C SER A 6 13.39 -13.13 15.46
N GLU A 7 13.65 -11.83 15.57
CA GLU A 7 12.61 -10.81 15.47
C GLU A 7 12.58 -10.19 14.07
N GLY A 8 12.06 -10.93 13.08
CA GLY A 8 11.70 -10.34 11.79
C GLY A 8 10.71 -9.19 11.99
N LYS A 9 10.80 -8.10 11.22
CA LYS A 9 9.88 -6.97 11.35
C LYS A 9 8.51 -7.30 10.72
N PRO A 10 7.40 -6.86 11.33
CA PRO A 10 6.06 -7.00 10.75
C PRO A 10 5.88 -6.01 9.59
N GLY A 11 5.77 -6.52 8.36
CA GLY A 11 5.62 -5.68 7.16
C GLY A 11 6.90 -4.91 6.76
N ASN A 12 6.89 -4.33 5.56
CA ASN A 12 8.04 -3.56 5.07
C ASN A 12 7.99 -2.11 5.59
N MET A 13 8.56 -1.88 6.77
CA MET A 13 8.70 -0.55 7.39
C MET A 13 9.87 0.28 6.85
N ASP A 14 10.67 -0.26 5.92
CA ASP A 14 11.94 0.33 5.49
C ASP A 14 11.80 1.23 4.24
N ARG A 15 10.58 1.71 3.95
CA ARG A 15 10.28 2.56 2.78
C ARG A 15 10.63 4.02 3.07
N HIS A 16 11.92 4.30 3.22
CA HIS A 16 12.44 5.64 3.49
C HIS A 16 12.91 6.40 2.24
N HIS A 17 13.00 5.72 1.08
CA HIS A 17 13.24 6.33 -0.22
C HIS A 17 12.24 5.78 -1.24
N TYR A 18 11.95 6.58 -2.27
CA TYR A 18 11.21 6.15 -3.45
C TYR A 18 12.01 6.48 -4.70
N GLU A 19 11.95 5.61 -5.68
CA GLU A 19 12.56 5.82 -7.00
C GLU A 19 11.47 6.06 -8.04
N MET A 20 11.77 6.89 -9.04
CA MET A 20 10.89 7.20 -10.15
C MET A 20 11.66 7.15 -11.47
N PHE A 21 10.97 6.82 -12.56
CA PHE A 21 11.55 6.95 -13.89
C PHE A 21 11.71 8.44 -14.27
N THR A 22 12.93 8.94 -14.21
CA THR A 22 13.28 10.35 -14.49
C THR A 22 12.96 10.78 -15.93
N LYS A 23 12.83 9.83 -16.86
CA LYS A 23 12.51 10.10 -18.27
C LYS A 23 11.15 10.79 -18.46
N PHE A 24 10.23 10.62 -17.52
CA PHE A 24 8.87 11.17 -17.59
C PHE A 24 8.63 12.34 -16.63
N GLY A 25 9.68 12.87 -15.99
CA GLY A 25 9.54 13.97 -15.02
C GLY A 25 8.57 13.63 -13.88
N ASP A 26 7.71 14.58 -13.53
CA ASP A 26 6.73 14.46 -12.44
C ASP A 26 5.55 13.53 -12.79
N ASP A 27 5.38 13.17 -14.06
CA ASP A 27 4.39 12.18 -14.52
C ASP A 27 4.92 10.73 -14.42
N GLY A 28 6.12 10.55 -13.89
CA GLY A 28 6.71 9.24 -13.61
C GLY A 28 5.91 8.45 -12.56
N PHE A 29 6.05 7.13 -12.59
CA PHE A 29 5.47 6.25 -11.58
C PHE A 29 6.53 5.79 -10.58
N LEU A 30 6.10 5.56 -9.33
CA LEU A 30 6.97 5.02 -8.29
C LEU A 30 7.35 3.58 -8.61
N ILE A 31 8.64 3.27 -8.46
CA ILE A 31 9.16 1.92 -8.59
C ILE A 31 9.06 1.23 -7.22
N HIS A 32 8.43 0.06 -7.19
CA HIS A 32 8.26 -0.73 -5.96
C HIS A 32 9.48 -1.63 -5.69
N LEU A 33 10.58 -1.06 -5.16
CA LEU A 33 11.81 -1.78 -4.81
C LEU A 33 11.92 -2.08 -3.30
N ASP A 34 12.99 -2.80 -2.92
CA ASP A 34 13.39 -3.11 -1.55
C ASP A 34 12.33 -3.80 -0.69
N ASN A 35 11.74 -4.87 -1.24
CA ASN A 35 10.65 -5.61 -0.61
C ASN A 35 11.09 -6.75 0.33
N ALA A 36 12.40 -7.01 0.45
CA ALA A 36 12.93 -8.17 1.19
C ALA A 36 12.53 -8.19 2.68
N ARG A 37 12.25 -7.02 3.27
CA ARG A 37 11.82 -6.89 4.68
C ARG A 37 10.30 -6.99 4.88
N GLY A 38 9.54 -7.40 3.87
CA GLY A 38 8.07 -7.42 3.91
C GLY A 38 7.42 -8.56 4.69
N PHE A 39 8.03 -9.75 4.73
CA PHE A 39 7.42 -10.97 5.26
C PHE A 39 8.14 -11.50 6.52
N GLY A 40 8.58 -10.61 7.41
CA GLY A 40 9.30 -11.00 8.63
C GLY A 40 8.41 -11.58 9.75
N ARG A 41 7.14 -11.18 9.83
CA ARG A 41 6.14 -11.70 10.80
C ARG A 41 4.76 -11.80 10.16
N HIS A 42 4.09 -12.93 10.36
CA HIS A 42 2.69 -13.15 9.99
C HIS A 42 1.70 -12.96 11.15
N SER A 43 2.16 -13.10 12.40
CA SER A 43 1.34 -13.04 13.61
C SER A 43 1.06 -11.62 14.11
N HIS A 44 1.82 -10.65 13.62
CA HIS A 44 1.67 -9.24 13.98
C HIS A 44 1.45 -8.40 12.74
N ASP A 45 0.52 -7.46 12.83
CA ASP A 45 0.21 -6.50 11.77
C ASP A 45 0.67 -5.10 12.21
N GLU A 46 1.55 -4.50 11.43
CA GLU A 46 2.11 -3.20 11.75
C GLU A 46 1.21 -2.09 11.21
N ILE A 47 0.28 -1.64 12.05
CA ILE A 47 -0.75 -0.66 11.68
C ILE A 47 -0.15 0.71 11.32
N SER A 48 1.03 1.04 11.87
CA SER A 48 1.72 2.30 11.57
C SER A 48 2.06 2.46 10.08
N ILE A 49 2.19 1.36 9.31
CA ILE A 49 2.35 1.39 7.85
C ILE A 49 1.15 2.06 7.17
N LEU A 50 -0.05 1.92 7.73
CA LEU A 50 -1.27 2.52 7.19
C LEU A 50 -1.45 3.99 7.58
N SER A 51 -0.51 4.57 8.32
CA SER A 51 -0.57 5.97 8.75
C SER A 51 -0.85 6.94 7.58
N PRO A 52 -0.16 6.86 6.42
CA PRO A 52 -0.45 7.74 5.29
C PRO A 52 -1.89 7.62 4.79
N LEU A 53 -2.45 6.39 4.76
CA LEU A 53 -3.83 6.18 4.35
C LEU A 53 -4.82 6.80 5.34
N SER A 54 -4.60 6.61 6.64
CA SER A 54 -5.47 7.17 7.69
C SER A 54 -5.36 8.69 7.84
N GLN A 55 -4.21 9.27 7.49
CA GLN A 55 -3.96 10.72 7.63
C GLN A 55 -4.40 11.49 6.39
N CYS A 56 -4.08 10.99 5.19
CA CYS A 56 -4.46 11.64 3.95
C CYS A 56 -5.90 11.31 3.54
N CYS A 57 -6.41 10.15 3.94
CA CYS A 57 -7.74 9.66 3.56
C CYS A 57 -8.02 9.76 2.06
N MET A 58 -7.04 9.44 1.22
CA MET A 58 -7.18 9.41 -0.25
C MET A 58 -6.77 8.05 -0.81
N ILE A 59 -7.55 7.54 -1.75
CA ILE A 59 -7.25 6.30 -2.47
C ILE A 59 -7.74 6.40 -3.92
N LYS A 60 -6.95 5.86 -4.87
CA LYS A 60 -7.37 5.76 -6.27
C LYS A 60 -8.53 4.77 -6.41
N LYS A 61 -9.57 5.13 -7.14
CA LYS A 61 -10.75 4.27 -7.37
C LYS A 61 -10.39 2.89 -7.90
N LYS A 62 -9.50 2.82 -8.89
CA LYS A 62 -9.02 1.54 -9.46
C LYS A 62 -8.41 0.64 -8.38
N THR A 63 -7.60 1.21 -7.48
CA THR A 63 -7.00 0.47 -6.37
C THR A 63 -8.07 -0.04 -5.41
N LEU A 64 -9.02 0.81 -5.00
CA LEU A 64 -10.09 0.40 -4.10
C LEU A 64 -10.94 -0.74 -4.68
N LEU A 65 -11.34 -0.65 -5.95
CA LEU A 65 -12.12 -1.69 -6.62
C LEU A 65 -11.37 -3.03 -6.68
N HIS A 66 -10.07 -3.01 -6.99
CA HIS A 66 -9.25 -4.23 -6.96
C HIS A 66 -9.12 -4.81 -5.55
N LEU A 67 -8.93 -3.98 -4.52
CA LEU A 67 -8.86 -4.45 -3.13
C LEU A 67 -10.18 -5.07 -2.68
N GLN A 68 -11.31 -4.49 -3.07
CA GLN A 68 -12.64 -5.05 -2.79
C GLN A 68 -12.87 -6.38 -3.50
N LEU A 69 -12.43 -6.52 -4.75
CA LEU A 69 -12.48 -7.79 -5.48
C LEU A 69 -11.66 -8.88 -4.78
N LEU A 70 -10.42 -8.56 -4.40
CA LEU A 70 -9.50 -9.50 -3.74
C LEU A 70 -9.93 -9.89 -2.31
N ALA A 71 -10.93 -9.20 -1.76
CA ALA A 71 -11.53 -9.53 -0.47
C ALA A 71 -12.74 -10.48 -0.59
N GLN A 72 -13.22 -10.75 -1.81
CA GLN A 72 -14.33 -11.68 -2.06
C GLN A 72 -13.88 -13.13 -1.92
N ALA A 73 -14.80 -14.01 -1.50
CA ALA A 73 -14.49 -15.43 -1.26
C ALA A 73 -13.94 -16.14 -2.50
N ASP A 74 -14.42 -15.78 -3.69
CA ASP A 74 -14.03 -16.41 -4.96
C ASP A 74 -12.66 -15.92 -5.48
N TYR A 75 -12.13 -14.83 -4.93
CA TYR A 75 -10.91 -14.16 -5.41
C TYR A 75 -9.95 -13.78 -4.26
N ARG A 76 -10.01 -14.51 -3.14
CA ARG A 76 -9.23 -14.17 -1.94
C ARG A 76 -7.75 -13.96 -2.28
N LEU A 77 -7.19 -12.88 -1.75
CA LEU A 77 -5.79 -12.51 -1.98
C LEU A 77 -4.82 -13.66 -1.68
N SER A 78 -5.04 -14.41 -0.60
CA SER A 78 -4.24 -15.60 -0.26
C SER A 78 -4.20 -16.62 -1.40
N ASP A 79 -5.33 -16.86 -2.05
CA ASP A 79 -5.50 -17.91 -3.05
C ASP A 79 -4.89 -17.49 -4.38
N VAL A 80 -5.13 -16.24 -4.78
CA VAL A 80 -4.48 -15.63 -5.95
C VAL A 80 -2.96 -15.62 -5.79
N MET A 81 -2.45 -15.25 -4.61
CA MET A 81 -1.02 -15.26 -4.33
C MET A 81 -0.42 -16.66 -4.29
N ARG A 82 -1.15 -17.65 -3.75
CA ARG A 82 -0.70 -19.04 -3.71
C ARG A 82 -0.51 -19.58 -5.13
N GLU A 83 -1.49 -19.36 -6.00
CA GLU A 83 -1.43 -19.78 -7.40
C GLU A 83 -0.31 -19.06 -8.15
N SER A 84 -0.22 -17.72 -8.00
CA SER A 84 0.79 -16.93 -8.69
C SER A 84 2.24 -17.30 -8.33
N LEU A 85 2.47 -17.82 -7.12
CA LEU A 85 3.79 -18.21 -6.63
C LEU A 85 4.11 -19.69 -6.86
N LEU A 86 3.15 -20.47 -7.37
CA LEU A 86 3.26 -21.92 -7.49
C LEU A 86 4.32 -22.35 -8.50
N GLU A 87 4.46 -21.59 -9.59
CA GLU A 87 5.42 -21.87 -10.68
C GLU A 87 6.86 -21.46 -10.34
N ASP A 88 7.09 -20.78 -9.21
CA ASP A 88 8.44 -20.40 -8.79
C ASP A 88 9.23 -21.64 -8.33
N GLN A 89 10.50 -21.73 -8.75
CA GLN A 89 11.40 -22.83 -8.37
C GLN A 89 11.65 -22.90 -6.86
N LEU A 90 11.46 -21.79 -6.14
CA LEU A 90 11.58 -21.70 -4.69
C LEU A 90 10.27 -22.05 -3.95
N SER A 91 9.26 -22.58 -4.66
CA SER A 91 7.98 -22.93 -4.06
C SER A 91 8.12 -23.95 -2.91
N PRO A 92 7.47 -23.71 -1.75
CA PRO A 92 6.63 -22.55 -1.45
C PRO A 92 7.46 -21.30 -1.10
N VAL A 93 7.22 -20.19 -1.83
CA VAL A 93 7.88 -18.90 -1.59
C VAL A 93 7.38 -18.23 -0.31
N LEU A 94 6.09 -18.32 -0.02
CA LEU A 94 5.46 -17.83 1.20
C LEU A 94 4.81 -18.97 1.98
N THR A 95 4.89 -18.92 3.31
CA THR A 95 4.24 -19.90 4.17
C THR A 95 2.74 -19.63 4.30
N GLU A 96 1.94 -20.66 4.55
CA GLU A 96 0.48 -20.54 4.71
C GLU A 96 0.07 -19.48 5.76
N PRO A 97 0.72 -19.35 6.93
CA PRO A 97 0.42 -18.26 7.86
C PRO A 97 0.62 -16.85 7.27
N HIS A 98 1.60 -16.65 6.38
CA HIS A 98 1.80 -15.37 5.71
C HIS A 98 0.71 -15.09 4.68
N LEU A 99 0.25 -16.11 3.94
CA LEU A 99 -0.86 -15.98 3.01
C LEU A 99 -2.15 -15.57 3.75
N LEU A 100 -2.48 -16.23 4.87
CA LEU A 100 -3.62 -15.85 5.69
C LEU A 100 -3.48 -14.46 6.33
N ALA A 101 -2.25 -14.03 6.63
CA ALA A 101 -1.99 -12.68 7.11
C ALA A 101 -2.28 -11.61 6.03
N LEU A 102 -2.09 -11.91 4.74
CA LEU A 102 -2.44 -10.98 3.65
C LEU A 102 -3.93 -10.68 3.64
N ASP A 103 -4.78 -11.70 3.75
CA ASP A 103 -6.23 -11.52 3.81
C ASP A 103 -6.65 -10.66 5.01
N ARG A 104 -6.12 -10.97 6.20
CA ARG A 104 -6.41 -10.20 7.42
C ARG A 104 -5.99 -8.74 7.28
N ARG A 105 -4.81 -8.48 6.70
CA ARG A 105 -4.30 -7.13 6.46
C ARG A 105 -5.13 -6.38 5.43
N LEU A 106 -5.57 -7.06 4.37
CA LEU A 106 -6.47 -6.49 3.37
C LEU A 106 -7.78 -6.01 4.00
N GLN A 107 -8.38 -6.81 4.88
CA GLN A 107 -9.58 -6.39 5.62
C GLN A 107 -9.34 -5.17 6.51
N THR A 108 -8.16 -5.07 7.13
CA THR A 108 -7.78 -3.87 7.88
C THR A 108 -7.65 -2.64 6.98
N ILE A 109 -7.05 -2.77 5.80
CA ILE A 109 -6.96 -1.67 4.82
C ILE A 109 -8.36 -1.20 4.41
N LEU A 110 -9.26 -2.12 4.06
CA LEU A 110 -10.62 -1.79 3.65
C LEU A 110 -11.41 -1.08 4.76
N ARG A 111 -11.28 -1.54 6.02
CA ARG A 111 -11.89 -0.85 7.17
C ARG A 111 -11.34 0.55 7.40
N THR A 112 -10.04 0.77 7.19
CA THR A 112 -9.44 2.11 7.27
C THR A 112 -10.03 3.03 6.21
N VAL A 113 -10.20 2.54 4.97
CA VAL A 113 -10.85 3.32 3.89
C VAL A 113 -12.31 3.63 4.23
N GLU A 114 -13.06 2.65 4.73
CA GLU A 114 -14.44 2.84 5.16
C GLU A 114 -14.55 3.91 6.26
N GLY A 115 -13.66 3.87 7.26
CA GLY A 115 -13.57 4.91 8.29
C GLY A 115 -13.33 6.31 7.70
N CYS A 116 -12.43 6.43 6.73
CA CYS A 116 -12.21 7.68 6.00
C CYS A 116 -13.46 8.14 5.24
N ILE A 117 -14.18 7.23 4.56
CA ILE A 117 -15.41 7.54 3.82
C ILE A 117 -16.50 8.05 4.76
N VAL A 118 -16.66 7.43 5.93
CA VAL A 118 -17.62 7.86 6.95
C VAL A 118 -17.26 9.25 7.49
N ALA A 119 -15.98 9.54 7.69
CA ALA A 119 -15.51 10.81 8.25
C ALA A 119 -15.52 11.98 7.25
N HIS A 120 -15.15 11.74 5.98
CA HIS A 120 -14.88 12.80 4.99
C HIS A 120 -15.80 12.74 3.76
N GLY A 121 -16.61 11.70 3.63
CA GLY A 121 -17.47 11.46 2.47
C GLY A 121 -16.74 10.79 1.30
N GLN A 122 -17.48 9.99 0.54
CA GLN A 122 -16.91 9.14 -0.52
C GLN A 122 -16.19 9.93 -1.62
N GLN A 123 -16.71 11.09 -2.02
CA GLN A 123 -16.15 11.91 -3.10
C GLN A 123 -14.82 12.57 -2.73
N SER A 124 -14.57 12.80 -1.43
CA SER A 124 -13.30 13.35 -0.96
C SER A 124 -12.22 12.28 -0.83
N VAL A 125 -12.62 11.02 -0.62
CA VAL A 125 -11.70 9.92 -0.32
C VAL A 125 -11.30 9.17 -1.58
N ILE A 126 -12.23 8.98 -2.51
CA ILE A 126 -12.00 8.20 -3.74
C ILE A 126 -11.64 9.16 -4.87
N VAL A 127 -10.39 9.09 -5.32
CA VAL A 127 -9.88 9.92 -6.41
C VAL A 127 -9.95 9.19 -7.74
N ASP A 128 -10.54 9.84 -8.74
CA ASP A 128 -10.58 9.42 -10.14
C ASP A 128 -9.47 10.16 -10.93
N GLY A 129 -8.39 9.46 -11.32
CA GLY A 129 -7.29 10.02 -12.13
C GLY A 129 -6.01 10.40 -11.37
N PRO A 130 -4.98 10.94 -12.06
CA PRO A 130 -3.80 11.52 -11.42
C PRO A 130 -4.24 12.68 -10.52
N VAL A 131 -3.74 12.70 -9.28
CA VAL A 131 -3.90 13.87 -8.41
C VAL A 131 -3.04 14.96 -9.06
N GLU A 132 -3.66 15.90 -9.78
CA GLU A 132 -3.00 17.16 -10.09
C GLU A 132 -2.60 17.77 -8.74
N GLN A 133 -1.29 17.87 -8.53
CA GLN A 133 -0.75 18.58 -7.39
C GLN A 133 -1.32 20.00 -7.45
N LEU A 134 -2.19 20.35 -6.50
CA LEU A 134 -2.46 21.75 -6.18
C LEU A 134 -1.13 22.35 -5.70
N ALA A 135 -0.32 22.79 -6.66
CA ALA A 135 0.85 23.59 -6.38
C ALA A 135 0.38 24.85 -5.64
N PRO A 136 1.04 25.25 -4.55
CA PRO A 136 0.72 26.51 -3.90
C PRO A 136 0.99 27.65 -4.89
N ASP A 137 -0.02 28.49 -5.08
CA ASP A 137 -0.02 29.69 -5.91
C ASP A 137 1.15 30.59 -5.50
N SER A 138 2.27 30.49 -6.22
CA SER A 138 3.37 31.42 -6.09
C SER A 138 2.94 32.74 -6.73
N GLY A 139 2.52 33.67 -5.88
CA GLY A 139 1.99 34.97 -6.26
C GLY A 139 2.76 35.71 -7.35
N GLN A 140 1.97 36.40 -8.16
CA GLN A 140 2.34 37.39 -9.17
C GLN A 140 3.48 38.31 -8.71
N ALA A 141 4.68 38.14 -9.28
CA ALA A 141 5.65 39.21 -9.38
C ALA A 141 5.36 39.99 -10.67
N ASN A 142 4.56 41.05 -10.55
CA ASN A 142 4.39 42.06 -11.58
C ASN A 142 5.74 42.74 -11.86
N LEU A 143 6.25 42.59 -13.08
CA LEU A 143 7.31 43.45 -13.63
C LEU A 143 6.63 44.54 -14.47
N THR A 144 6.47 45.71 -13.89
CA THR A 144 6.17 46.95 -14.62
C THR A 144 7.45 47.76 -14.82
N SER A 145 7.72 48.05 -16.10
CA SER A 145 8.59 49.07 -16.71
C SER A 145 10.06 49.17 -16.32
#